data_AF-A0AA36HSY6-F1
#
_entry.id   AF-A0AA36HSY6-F1
#
_cell.length_a   1.000
_cell.length_b   1.000
_cell.length_c   1.000
_cell.angle_alpha   90.00
_cell.angle_beta   90.00
_cell.angle_gamma   90.00
#
_symmetry.space_group_name_H-M   'P 1'
#
loop_
_entity.id
_entity.type
_entity.pdbx_description
1 polymer ?
#
loop_
_entity_poly.entity_id
_entity_poly.type
_entity_poly.pdbx_seq_one_letter_code
_entity_poly.pdbx_strand_id
1 'polypeptide(L)'
;MSLASVGSLVIGTLLGFLFFAIAGLGKLLPQHPMHAVLRSTFDKAAGPFFGLPSTLLRLVIGLAELSAGLVFMAVPWGVNGLPADKKAPAEALLLCAILGMLAIMTGALLFNWIAERQLQKLTPYIVFITLLILFFRIQVQTTDFERLPEEWMQFMYYFPAFCGVGMVVSLLWAYKFGITMEELHQRMEEIHQMREQLLEK
;
A
#
# COMPACT_ATOMS: atom_id res chain seq x y z
N MET A 1 -12.07 -7.60 26.21
CA MET A 1 -11.53 -6.96 24.98
C MET A 1 -12.39 -5.73 24.71
N SER A 2 -11.82 -4.55 24.51
CA SER A 2 -12.63 -3.34 24.23
C SER A 2 -13.20 -3.39 22.80
N LEU A 3 -14.25 -2.62 22.52
CA LEU A 3 -14.80 -2.47 21.16
C LEU A 3 -13.73 -1.99 20.17
N ALA A 4 -12.84 -1.09 20.62
CA ALA A 4 -11.71 -0.61 19.84
C ALA A 4 -10.72 -1.73 19.49
N SER A 5 -10.43 -2.63 20.43
CA SER A 5 -9.56 -3.79 20.18
C SER A 5 -10.16 -4.76 19.16
N VAL A 6 -11.47 -5.04 19.25
CA VAL A 6 -12.16 -5.91 18.28
C VAL A 6 -12.19 -5.25 16.90
N GLY A 7 -12.53 -3.96 16.84
CA GLY A 7 -12.53 -3.19 15.59
C GLY A 7 -11.15 -3.16 14.92
N SER A 8 -10.10 -2.94 15.70
CA SER A 8 -8.70 -3.02 15.26
C SER A 8 -8.37 -4.38 14.64
N LEU A 9 -8.76 -5.47 15.30
CA LEU A 9 -8.46 -6.82 14.84
C LEU A 9 -9.20 -7.14 13.52
N VAL A 10 -10.48 -6.77 13.41
CA VAL A 10 -11.25 -6.95 12.17
C VAL A 10 -10.66 -6.11 11.03
N ILE A 11 -10.43 -4.82 11.24
CA ILE A 11 -9.88 -3.92 10.22
C ILE A 11 -8.48 -4.37 9.80
N GLY A 12 -7.60 -4.67 10.76
CA GLY A 12 -6.25 -5.17 10.51
C GLY A 12 -6.25 -6.49 9.72
N THR A 13 -7.14 -7.43 10.05
CA THR A 13 -7.23 -8.70 9.32
C THR A 13 -7.71 -8.49 7.88
N LEU A 14 -8.74 -7.67 7.67
CA LEU A 14 -9.27 -7.40 6.32
C LEU A 14 -8.25 -6.67 5.45
N LEU A 15 -7.62 -5.61 5.97
CA LEU A 15 -6.55 -4.91 5.28
C LEU A 15 -5.35 -5.82 5.05
N GLY A 16 -5.00 -6.64 6.04
CA GLY A 16 -3.89 -7.57 5.98
C GLY A 16 -4.08 -8.62 4.89
N PHE A 17 -5.27 -9.24 4.82
CA PHE A 17 -5.61 -10.17 3.76
C PHE A 17 -5.61 -9.49 2.38
N LEU A 18 -6.17 -8.29 2.28
CA LEU A 18 -6.19 -7.54 1.03
C LEU A 18 -4.77 -7.22 0.52
N PHE A 19 -3.90 -6.69 1.38
CA PHE A 19 -2.54 -6.35 0.97
C PHE A 19 -1.64 -7.56 0.79
N PHE A 20 -1.81 -8.60 1.59
CA PHE A 20 -1.07 -9.85 1.44
C PHE A 20 -1.54 -10.64 0.22
N ALA A 21 -2.78 -11.12 0.25
CA ALA A 21 -3.28 -12.13 -0.67
C ALA A 21 -3.67 -11.55 -2.04
N ILE A 22 -4.22 -10.34 -2.08
CA ILE A 22 -4.72 -9.75 -3.33
C ILE A 22 -3.66 -8.86 -3.97
N ALA A 23 -3.20 -7.83 -3.25
CA ALA A 23 -2.31 -6.82 -3.82
C ALA A 23 -0.86 -7.34 -3.94
N GLY A 24 -0.27 -7.82 -2.86
CA GLY A 24 1.11 -8.29 -2.79
C GLY A 24 1.32 -9.54 -3.64
N LEU A 25 0.64 -10.65 -3.32
CA LEU A 25 0.75 -11.88 -4.11
C LEU A 25 0.29 -11.69 -5.57
N GLY A 26 -0.74 -10.87 -5.82
CA GLY A 26 -1.15 -10.54 -7.18
C GLY A 26 -0.05 -9.86 -8.00
N LYS A 27 0.77 -9.01 -7.37
CA LYS A 27 1.93 -8.41 -8.02
C LYS A 27 3.11 -9.37 -8.15
N LEU A 28 3.28 -10.34 -7.26
CA LEU A 28 4.49 -11.18 -7.22
C LEU A 28 4.34 -12.52 -7.95
N LEU A 29 3.20 -13.20 -7.82
CA LEU A 29 3.01 -14.57 -8.30
C LEU A 29 2.35 -14.60 -9.69
N PRO A 30 3.00 -15.17 -10.72
CA PRO A 30 2.42 -15.28 -12.06
C PRO A 30 1.11 -16.04 -12.15
N GLN A 31 0.89 -17.01 -11.25
CA GLN A 31 -0.31 -17.85 -11.21
C GLN A 31 -1.51 -17.15 -10.56
N HIS A 32 -1.32 -15.99 -9.92
CA HIS A 32 -2.41 -15.29 -9.26
C HIS A 32 -3.40 -14.71 -10.31
N PRO A 33 -4.73 -14.81 -10.14
CA PRO A 33 -5.71 -14.35 -11.13
C PRO A 33 -5.53 -12.88 -11.55
N MET A 34 -5.15 -12.03 -10.59
CA MET A 34 -4.92 -10.59 -10.83
C MET A 34 -3.57 -10.27 -11.48
N HIS A 35 -2.66 -11.24 -11.62
CA HIS A 35 -1.29 -10.98 -12.06
C HIS A 35 -1.22 -10.38 -13.45
N ALA A 36 -1.98 -10.93 -14.40
CA ALA A 36 -1.98 -10.44 -15.79
C ALA A 36 -2.42 -8.97 -15.86
N VAL A 37 -3.49 -8.62 -15.15
CA VAL A 37 -4.02 -7.25 -15.10
C VAL A 37 -3.02 -6.31 -14.43
N LEU A 38 -2.49 -6.68 -13.27
CA LEU A 38 -1.54 -5.86 -12.52
C LEU A 38 -0.24 -5.67 -13.32
N ARG A 39 0.31 -6.74 -13.89
CA ARG A 39 1.48 -6.67 -14.76
C ARG A 39 1.23 -5.71 -15.93
N SER A 40 0.09 -5.82 -16.62
CA SER A 40 -0.27 -4.89 -17.71
C SER A 40 -0.34 -3.44 -17.22
N THR A 41 -0.95 -3.19 -16.05
CA THR A 41 -0.99 -1.84 -15.45
C THR A 41 0.42 -1.28 -15.18
N PHE A 42 1.34 -2.10 -14.68
CA PHE A 42 2.73 -1.65 -14.46
C PHE A 42 3.51 -1.48 -15.76
N ASP A 43 3.39 -2.41 -16.70
CA ASP A 43 4.15 -2.43 -17.95
C ASP A 43 3.70 -1.31 -18.88
N LYS A 44 2.39 -1.05 -18.98
CA LYS A 44 1.83 -0.05 -19.89
C LYS A 44 1.70 1.34 -19.26
N ALA A 45 1.30 1.44 -17.99
CA ALA A 45 0.95 2.73 -17.40
C ALA A 45 1.90 3.17 -16.28
N ALA A 46 1.98 2.44 -15.17
CA ALA A 46 2.69 2.94 -13.98
C ALA A 46 4.21 3.05 -14.18
N GLY A 47 4.87 2.03 -14.75
CA GLY A 47 6.32 2.08 -15.00
C GLY A 47 6.71 3.22 -15.96
N PRO A 48 6.06 3.33 -17.14
CA PRO A 48 6.27 4.45 -18.06
C PRO A 48 5.94 5.81 -17.45
N PHE A 49 4.88 5.92 -16.64
CA PHE A 49 4.54 7.17 -15.94
C PHE A 49 5.66 7.59 -14.98
N PHE A 50 6.17 6.65 -14.19
CA PHE A 50 7.26 6.92 -13.25
C PHE A 50 8.65 6.90 -13.90
N GLY A 51 8.79 6.64 -15.21
CA GLY A 51 10.09 6.52 -15.87
C GLY A 51 10.99 5.43 -15.23
N LEU A 52 10.38 4.36 -14.70
CA LEU A 52 11.06 3.27 -14.00
C LEU A 52 10.80 1.91 -14.67
N PRO A 53 11.73 0.94 -14.55
CA PRO A 53 11.50 -0.41 -15.04
C PRO A 53 10.26 -1.03 -14.35
N SER A 54 9.22 -1.31 -15.12
CA SER A 54 7.91 -1.77 -14.63
C SER A 54 7.99 -3.01 -13.76
N THR A 55 8.89 -3.94 -14.10
CA THR A 55 9.10 -5.15 -13.30
C THR A 55 9.68 -4.82 -11.93
N LEU A 56 10.67 -3.93 -11.85
CA LEU A 56 11.28 -3.55 -10.57
C LEU A 56 10.25 -2.83 -9.69
N LEU A 57 9.53 -1.85 -10.26
CA LEU A 57 8.51 -1.09 -9.53
C LEU A 57 7.41 -2.02 -8.99
N ARG A 58 6.92 -2.96 -9.81
CA ARG A 58 5.93 -3.97 -9.41
C ARG A 58 6.42 -4.87 -8.29
N LEU A 59 7.66 -5.37 -8.38
CA LEU A 59 8.24 -6.25 -7.36
C LEU A 59 8.44 -5.52 -6.03
N VAL A 60 8.96 -4.29 -6.06
CA VAL A 60 9.17 -3.49 -4.84
C VAL A 60 7.84 -3.19 -4.13
N ILE A 61 6.84 -2.72 -4.88
CA ILE A 61 5.50 -2.45 -4.31
C ILE A 61 4.84 -3.74 -3.84
N GLY A 62 4.94 -4.82 -4.61
CA GLY A 62 4.38 -6.12 -4.24
C GLY A 62 5.00 -6.70 -2.96
N LEU A 63 6.31 -6.57 -2.79
CA LEU A 63 6.99 -6.98 -1.56
C LEU A 63 6.61 -6.12 -0.36
N ALA A 64 6.48 -4.80 -0.56
CA ALA A 64 6.04 -3.88 0.48
C ALA A 64 4.59 -4.15 0.95
N GLU A 65 3.68 -4.39 0.01
CA GLU A 65 2.29 -4.74 0.32
C GLU A 65 2.19 -6.12 0.98
N LEU A 66 2.97 -7.10 0.50
CA LEU A 66 3.00 -8.44 1.09
C LEU A 66 3.49 -8.37 2.54
N SER A 67 4.59 -7.66 2.81
CA SER A 67 5.15 -7.53 4.15
C SER A 67 4.22 -6.74 5.08
N ALA A 68 3.64 -5.63 4.61
CA ALA A 68 2.64 -4.88 5.36
C ALA A 68 1.40 -5.72 5.67
N GLY A 69 0.93 -6.51 4.71
CA GLY A 69 -0.20 -7.42 4.88
C GLY A 69 0.06 -8.47 5.96
N LEU A 70 1.26 -9.07 5.99
CA LEU A 70 1.68 -9.97 7.06
C LEU A 70 1.69 -9.27 8.42
N VAL A 71 2.21 -8.04 8.51
CA VAL A 71 2.24 -7.27 9.76
C VAL A 71 0.82 -6.95 10.25
N PHE A 72 -0.08 -6.55 9.34
CA PHE A 72 -1.48 -6.24 9.65
C PHE A 72 -2.28 -7.46 10.15
N MET A 73 -1.91 -8.67 9.72
CA MET A 73 -2.50 -9.90 10.25
C MET A 73 -1.80 -10.35 11.52
N ALA A 74 -0.47 -10.37 11.55
CA ALA A 74 0.29 -10.98 12.64
C ALA A 74 0.25 -10.15 13.92
N VAL A 75 0.36 -8.82 13.84
CA VAL A 75 0.50 -7.98 15.04
C VAL A 75 -0.81 -7.91 15.84
N PRO A 76 -1.97 -7.57 15.25
CA PRO A 76 -3.23 -7.51 16.01
C PRO A 76 -3.64 -8.83 16.67
N TRP A 77 -3.29 -9.97 16.06
CA TRP A 77 -3.57 -11.31 16.61
C TRP A 77 -2.48 -11.79 17.58
N GLY A 78 -1.22 -11.49 17.29
CA GLY A 78 -0.03 -12.02 17.97
C GLY A 78 0.45 -11.20 19.16
N VAL A 79 0.03 -9.95 19.31
CA VAL A 79 0.42 -9.08 20.43
C VAL A 79 0.06 -9.66 21.81
N ASN A 80 -0.89 -10.60 21.89
CA ASN A 80 -1.22 -11.29 23.14
C ASN A 80 -0.37 -12.55 23.40
N GLY A 81 0.32 -13.09 22.39
CA GLY A 81 1.18 -14.27 22.50
C GLY A 81 2.68 -13.98 22.37
N LEU A 82 3.05 -12.76 21.97
CA LEU A 82 4.44 -12.32 21.91
C LEU A 82 5.01 -12.04 23.30
N PRO A 83 6.30 -12.34 23.54
CA PRO A 83 7.03 -11.87 24.71
C PRO A 83 6.92 -10.34 24.87
N ALA A 84 6.87 -9.86 26.12
CA ALA A 84 6.66 -8.43 26.42
C ALA A 84 7.72 -7.51 25.77
N ASP A 85 8.97 -7.99 25.62
CA ASP A 85 10.07 -7.29 24.96
C ASP A 85 9.91 -7.19 23.43
N LYS A 86 9.08 -8.04 22.82
CA LYS A 86 8.80 -8.03 21.38
C LYS A 86 7.51 -7.30 21.00
N LYS A 87 6.63 -7.06 21.99
CA LYS A 87 5.35 -6.39 21.77
C LYS A 87 5.50 -4.96 21.27
N ALA A 88 6.27 -4.14 21.98
CA ALA A 88 6.48 -2.73 21.64
C ALA A 88 7.12 -2.55 20.23
N PRO A 89 8.20 -3.28 19.87
CA PRO A 89 8.71 -3.29 18.48
C PRO A 89 7.69 -3.73 17.43
N ALA A 90 6.85 -4.73 17.72
CA ALA A 90 5.83 -5.20 16.79
C ALA A 90 4.73 -4.14 16.53
N GLU A 91 4.32 -3.42 17.58
CA GLU A 91 3.39 -2.29 17.48
C GLU A 91 4.00 -1.13 16.67
N ALA A 92 5.28 -0.81 16.87
CA ALA A 92 6.00 0.16 16.04
C ALA A 92 6.06 -0.26 14.57
N LEU A 93 6.39 -1.52 14.27
CA LEU A 93 6.36 -2.05 12.91
C LEU A 93 4.98 -1.97 12.27
N LEU A 94 3.92 -2.22 13.05
CA LEU A 94 2.54 -2.06 12.58
C LEU A 94 2.25 -0.60 12.20
N LEU A 95 2.63 0.36 13.03
CA LEU A 95 2.47 1.79 12.73
C LEU A 95 3.25 2.19 11.47
N CYS A 96 4.49 1.71 11.31
CA CYS A 96 5.29 1.93 10.09
C CYS A 96 4.62 1.30 8.86
N ALA A 97 4.12 0.07 8.96
CA ALA A 97 3.41 -0.57 7.87
C ALA A 97 2.16 0.25 7.45
N ILE A 98 1.41 0.79 8.40
CA ILE A 98 0.26 1.67 8.10
C ILE A 98 0.70 2.93 7.35
N LEU A 99 1.75 3.61 7.82
CA LEU A 99 2.28 4.82 7.18
C LEU A 99 2.83 4.54 5.77
N GLY A 100 3.52 3.41 5.59
CA GLY A 100 4.03 2.99 4.29
C GLY A 100 2.89 2.71 3.30
N MET A 101 1.85 2.00 3.76
CA MET A 101 0.66 1.75 2.95
C MET A 101 -0.11 3.03 2.64
N LEU A 102 -0.20 3.99 3.57
CA LEU A 102 -0.77 5.31 3.30
C LEU A 102 -0.01 6.03 2.18
N ALA A 103 1.31 6.01 2.20
CA ALA A 103 2.13 6.60 1.14
C ALA A 103 1.89 5.92 -0.22
N ILE A 104 1.89 4.57 -0.28
CA ILE A 104 1.62 3.82 -1.52
C ILE A 104 0.21 4.11 -2.03
N MET A 105 -0.81 4.05 -1.17
CA MET A 105 -2.20 4.29 -1.57
C MET A 105 -2.43 5.75 -2.01
N THR A 106 -1.74 6.71 -1.39
CA THR A 106 -1.80 8.12 -1.80
C THR A 106 -1.12 8.33 -3.15
N GLY A 107 0.04 7.72 -3.38
CA GLY A 107 0.70 7.73 -4.69
C GLY A 107 -0.17 7.09 -5.78
N ALA A 108 -0.81 5.97 -5.47
CA ALA A 108 -1.76 5.31 -6.37
C ALA A 108 -2.98 6.19 -6.64
N LEU A 109 -3.56 6.84 -5.61
CA LEU A 109 -4.67 7.78 -5.77
C LEU A 109 -4.28 8.94 -6.70
N LEU A 110 -3.13 9.56 -6.47
CA LEU A 110 -2.63 10.66 -7.30
C LEU A 110 -2.41 10.22 -8.74
N PHE A 111 -1.78 9.05 -8.95
CA PHE A 111 -1.61 8.48 -10.27
C PHE A 111 -2.95 8.27 -10.99
N ASN A 112 -3.93 7.64 -10.35
CA ASN A 112 -5.24 7.40 -10.98
C ASN A 112 -6.03 8.71 -11.18
N TRP A 113 -5.91 9.67 -10.27
CA TRP A 113 -6.50 11.00 -10.45
C TRP A 113 -5.98 11.66 -11.73
N ILE A 114 -4.65 11.65 -11.89
CA ILE A 114 -3.95 12.24 -13.02
C ILE A 114 -4.31 11.50 -14.32
N ALA A 115 -4.31 10.16 -14.29
CA ALA A 115 -4.48 9.31 -15.45
C ALA A 115 -5.92 9.19 -15.96
N GLU A 116 -6.92 9.18 -15.07
CA GLU A 116 -8.30 8.85 -15.45
C GLU A 116 -9.29 9.99 -15.25
N ARG A 117 -9.01 10.94 -14.35
CA ARG A 117 -9.90 12.08 -14.01
C ARG A 117 -11.36 11.70 -13.67
N GLN A 118 -11.63 10.44 -13.37
CA GLN A 118 -12.96 9.93 -13.05
C GLN A 118 -13.08 9.64 -11.55
N LEU A 119 -13.92 10.41 -10.84
CA LEU A 119 -14.11 10.28 -9.39
C LEU A 119 -14.51 8.87 -8.95
N GLN A 120 -15.32 8.16 -9.75
CA GLN A 120 -15.81 6.81 -9.40
C GLN A 120 -14.66 5.81 -9.22
N LYS A 121 -13.60 5.92 -10.02
CA LYS A 121 -12.42 5.04 -9.95
C LYS A 121 -11.48 5.42 -8.80
N LEU A 122 -11.65 6.60 -8.21
CA LEU A 122 -10.90 7.07 -7.03
C LEU A 122 -11.52 6.61 -5.71
N THR A 123 -12.82 6.31 -5.70
CA THR A 123 -13.57 5.90 -4.50
C THR A 123 -12.89 4.78 -3.70
N PRO A 124 -12.42 3.66 -4.32
CA PRO A 124 -11.78 2.60 -3.55
C PRO A 124 -10.53 3.09 -2.79
N TYR A 125 -9.71 3.92 -3.41
CA TYR A 125 -8.50 4.47 -2.79
C TYR A 125 -8.85 5.40 -1.63
N ILE A 126 -9.87 6.26 -1.78
CA ILE A 126 -10.34 7.14 -0.71
C ILE A 126 -10.83 6.31 0.48
N VAL A 127 -11.60 5.24 0.23
CA VAL A 127 -12.05 4.32 1.27
C VAL A 127 -10.86 3.66 1.95
N PHE A 128 -9.88 3.13 1.21
CA PHE A 128 -8.69 2.49 1.80
C PHE A 128 -7.85 3.45 2.63
N ILE A 129 -7.59 4.66 2.13
CA ILE A 129 -6.87 5.70 2.88
C ILE A 129 -7.62 6.06 4.16
N THR A 130 -8.94 6.20 4.09
CA THR A 130 -9.77 6.48 5.28
C THR A 130 -9.69 5.35 6.30
N LEU A 131 -9.80 4.09 5.86
CA LEU A 131 -9.65 2.92 6.73
C LEU A 131 -8.26 2.85 7.37
N LEU A 132 -7.20 3.13 6.59
CA LEU A 132 -5.82 3.18 7.10
C LEU A 132 -5.63 4.31 8.13
N ILE A 133 -6.21 5.50 7.92
CA ILE A 133 -6.16 6.61 8.88
C ILE A 133 -6.89 6.24 10.18
N LEU A 134 -8.07 5.64 10.08
CA LEU A 134 -8.83 5.18 11.25
C LEU A 134 -8.05 4.10 12.01
N PHE A 135 -7.47 3.15 11.30
CA PHE A 135 -6.65 2.11 11.89
C PHE A 135 -5.40 2.67 12.55
N PHE A 136 -4.71 3.61 11.89
CA PHE A 136 -3.57 4.33 12.45
C PHE A 136 -3.93 5.04 13.76
N ARG A 137 -5.04 5.78 13.77
CA ARG A 137 -5.55 6.48 14.95
C ARG A 137 -5.77 5.52 16.12
N ILE A 138 -6.40 4.37 15.87
CA ILE A 138 -6.63 3.35 16.90
C ILE A 138 -5.28 2.81 17.41
N GLN A 139 -4.36 2.45 16.51
CA GLN A 139 -3.07 1.89 16.90
C GLN A 139 -2.22 2.87 17.71
N VAL A 140 -2.19 4.16 17.33
CA VAL A 140 -1.49 5.19 18.09
C VAL A 140 -2.06 5.31 19.51
N GLN A 141 -3.38 5.18 19.68
CA GLN A 141 -3.98 5.23 21.02
C GLN A 141 -3.71 3.98 21.87
N THR A 142 -3.47 2.84 21.24
CA THR A 142 -3.23 1.57 21.94
C THR A 142 -1.77 1.23 22.15
N THR A 143 -0.86 1.87 21.42
CA THR A 143 0.58 1.62 21.48
C THR A 143 1.19 2.27 22.72
N ASP A 144 1.93 1.50 23.51
CA ASP A 144 2.64 1.99 24.68
C ASP A 144 4.01 2.54 24.30
N PHE A 145 4.04 3.83 23.93
CA PHE A 145 5.25 4.53 23.50
C PHE A 145 6.32 4.64 24.58
N GLU A 146 5.94 4.59 25.87
CA GLU A 146 6.89 4.72 26.99
C GLU A 146 7.80 3.48 27.08
N ARG A 147 7.33 2.33 26.61
CA ARG A 147 8.09 1.07 26.58
C ARG A 147 8.90 0.87 25.31
N LEU A 148 8.81 1.79 24.36
CA LEU A 148 9.49 1.67 23.08
C LEU A 148 10.98 2.00 23.23
N PRO A 149 11.92 1.13 22.80
CA PRO A 149 13.33 1.50 22.76
C PRO A 149 13.56 2.73 21.87
N GLU A 150 14.54 3.56 22.22
CA GLU A 150 14.83 4.82 21.51
C GLU A 150 15.08 4.61 20.01
N GLU A 151 15.78 3.54 19.64
CA GLU A 151 16.05 3.17 18.24
C GLU A 151 14.76 3.00 17.42
N TRP A 152 13.74 2.36 18.00
CA TRP A 152 12.45 2.16 17.35
C TRP A 152 11.67 3.47 17.25
N MET A 153 11.81 4.35 18.25
CA MET A 153 11.19 5.66 18.23
C MET A 153 11.78 6.52 17.10
N GLN A 154 13.11 6.55 17.00
CA GLN A 154 13.81 7.22 15.90
C GLN A 154 13.41 6.65 14.54
N PHE A 155 13.36 5.31 14.40
CA PHE A 155 12.90 4.65 13.19
C PHE A 155 11.49 5.09 12.78
N MET A 156 10.55 5.14 13.74
CA MET A 156 9.18 5.59 13.49
C MET A 156 9.10 7.06 13.04
N TYR A 157 10.02 7.92 13.47
CA TYR A 157 10.10 9.30 12.99
C TYR A 157 10.71 9.41 11.59
N TYR A 158 11.79 8.66 11.32
CA TYR A 158 12.47 8.72 10.02
C TYR A 158 11.70 8.04 8.90
N PHE A 159 10.96 6.97 9.21
CA PHE A 159 10.22 6.20 8.22
C PHE A 159 9.20 7.02 7.40
N PRO A 160 8.28 7.80 7.99
CA PRO A 160 7.36 8.64 7.22
C PRO A 160 8.09 9.74 6.43
N ALA A 161 9.18 10.30 6.96
CA ALA A 161 10.01 11.25 6.20
C ALA A 161 10.62 10.58 4.96
N PHE A 162 11.14 9.35 5.11
CA PHE A 162 11.64 8.54 4.01
C PHE A 162 10.56 8.25 2.97
N CYS A 163 9.35 7.85 3.39
CA CYS A 163 8.22 7.64 2.48
C CYS A 163 7.83 8.93 1.74
N GLY A 164 7.78 10.07 2.44
CA GLY A 164 7.44 11.37 1.86
C GLY A 164 8.48 11.84 0.83
N VAL A 165 9.77 11.76 1.18
CA VAL A 165 10.88 12.06 0.25
C VAL A 165 10.83 11.13 -0.95
N GLY A 166 10.64 9.82 -0.74
CA GLY A 166 10.52 8.85 -1.82
C GLY A 166 9.38 9.19 -2.78
N MET A 167 8.23 9.62 -2.27
CA MET A 167 7.09 10.05 -3.09
C MET A 167 7.42 11.30 -3.90
N VAL A 168 8.03 12.33 -3.29
CA VAL A 168 8.44 13.56 -3.99
C VAL A 168 9.46 13.25 -5.08
N VAL A 169 10.49 12.46 -4.77
CA VAL A 169 11.50 12.03 -5.75
C VAL A 169 10.85 11.26 -6.90
N SER A 170 9.90 10.37 -6.60
CA SER A 170 9.18 9.61 -7.65
C SER A 170 8.36 10.53 -8.57
N LEU A 171 7.73 11.57 -8.03
CA LEU A 171 6.98 12.55 -8.84
C LEU A 171 7.90 13.43 -9.68
N LEU A 172 9.03 13.88 -9.13
CA LEU A 172 10.03 14.64 -9.89
C LEU A 172 10.64 13.78 -11.01
N TRP A 173 10.86 12.50 -10.73
CA TRP A 173 11.35 11.55 -11.71
C TRP A 173 10.31 11.30 -12.81
N ALA A 174 9.04 11.11 -12.44
CA ALA A 174 7.93 11.02 -13.39
C ALA A 174 7.81 12.27 -14.28
N TYR A 175 7.97 13.45 -13.70
CA TYR A 175 7.95 14.69 -14.47
C TYR A 175 9.10 14.79 -15.49
N LYS A 176 10.29 14.29 -15.14
CA LYS A 176 11.50 14.39 -15.99
C LYS A 176 11.61 13.28 -17.03
N PHE A 177 11.23 12.05 -16.67
CA PHE A 177 11.49 10.84 -17.47
C PHE A 177 10.21 10.06 -17.81
N GLY A 178 9.06 10.48 -17.30
CA GLY A 178 7.79 9.84 -17.57
C GLY A 178 7.26 10.15 -18.97
N ILE A 179 6.28 9.36 -19.38
CA ILE A 179 5.54 9.58 -20.63
C ILE A 179 4.64 10.82 -20.54
N THR A 180 4.23 11.33 -21.71
CA THR A 180 3.29 12.45 -21.76
C THR A 180 1.92 12.04 -21.23
N MET A 181 1.15 13.04 -20.78
CA MET A 181 -0.21 12.81 -20.32
C MET A 181 -1.09 12.20 -21.41
N GLU A 182 -0.96 12.62 -22.67
CA GLU A 182 -1.75 12.08 -23.78
C GLU A 182 -1.47 10.59 -24.00
N GLU A 183 -0.19 10.20 -24.01
CA GLU A 183 0.21 8.80 -24.15
C GLU A 183 -0.28 7.95 -22.96
N LEU A 184 -0.26 8.50 -21.75
CA LEU A 184 -0.78 7.82 -20.56
C LEU A 184 -2.28 7.50 -20.71
N HIS A 185 -3.09 8.45 -21.18
CA HIS A 185 -4.53 8.22 -21.37
C HIS A 185 -4.80 7.13 -22.42
N GLN A 186 -4.07 7.15 -23.55
CA GLN A 186 -4.20 6.11 -24.58
C GLN A 186 -3.92 4.71 -24.03
N ARG A 187 -2.85 4.57 -23.24
CA ARG A 187 -2.47 3.28 -22.64
C ARG A 187 -3.44 2.82 -21.56
N MET A 188 -4.06 3.74 -20.83
CA MET A 188 -5.09 3.41 -19.84
C MET A 188 -6.37 2.89 -20.50
N GLU A 189 -6.75 3.44 -21.66
CA GLU A 189 -7.88 2.95 -22.44
C GLU A 189 -7.67 1.51 -22.91
N GLU A 190 -6.47 1.17 -23.40
CA GLU A 190 -6.12 -0.21 -23.75
C GLU A 190 -6.24 -1.17 -22.56
N ILE A 191 -5.81 -0.74 -21.36
CA ILE A 191 -5.93 -1.55 -20.14
C ILE A 191 -7.41 -1.77 -19.80
N HIS A 192 -8.25 -0.77 -20.02
CA HIS A 192 -9.69 -0.87 -19.75
C HIS A 192 -10.34 -1.93 -20.64
N GLN A 193 -10.10 -1.87 -21.95
CA GLN A 193 -10.58 -2.86 -22.91
C GLN A 193 -10.09 -4.27 -22.58
N MET A 194 -8.83 -4.41 -22.14
CA MET A 194 -8.31 -5.71 -21.69
C MET A 194 -9.06 -6.25 -20.46
N ARG A 195 -9.49 -5.40 -19.54
CA ARG A 195 -10.26 -5.83 -18.35
C ARG A 195 -11.65 -6.30 -18.73
N GLU A 196 -12.35 -5.58 -19.62
CA GLU A 196 -13.68 -5.95 -20.07
C GLU A 196 -13.67 -7.33 -20.76
N GLN A 197 -12.70 -7.57 -21.65
CA GLN A 197 -12.54 -8.86 -22.32
C GLN A 197 -12.24 -10.04 -21.37
N LEU A 198 -11.68 -9.77 -20.20
CA LEU A 198 -11.44 -10.79 -19.17
C LEU A 198 -12.69 -11.07 -18.32
N LEU A 199 -13.61 -10.11 -18.21
CA LEU A 199 -14.86 -10.27 -17.45
C LEU A 199 -15.97 -10.95 -18.28
N GLU A 200 -15.87 -10.91 -19.61
CA GLU A 200 -16.79 -11.58 -20.53
C GLU A 200 -16.55 -13.09 -20.69
N LYS A 201 -15.46 -13.62 -20.11
CA LYS A 201 -15.07 -15.04 -20.18
C LYS A 201 -15.34 -15.75 -18.86
#